data_AF-A0A8H3J0S8-F1
#
_entry.id   AF-A0A8H3J0S8-F1
#
_cell.length_a   1.000
_cell.length_b   1.000
_cell.length_c   1.000
_cell.angle_alpha   90.00
_cell.angle_beta   90.00
_cell.angle_gamma   90.00
#
_symmetry.space_group_name_H-M   'P 1'
#
loop_
_entity.id
_entity.type
_entity.pdbx_description
1 polymer ?
#
loop_
_entity_poly.entity_id
_entity_poly.type
_entity_poly.pdbx_seq_one_letter_code
_entity_poly.pdbx_strand_id
1 'polypeptide(L)'
;MMVSSGSLNDLLLAHWTSLERRSTSAHAIQSIDGHNLSVATVVLVARYGTSVQISHETYRTINVGAKAFDVKSSSAATIYGVNTGFGGSADTRTKVVDRLKEDLLSGLQYGIVAAPTTDTANLKHDKNHQEGSLQTPILPLNHDIKTVMPESWVRASMLVRLNSLAHGASGVLPSTVEALLRLLTDNVIPKVPLHGSISASGDLSPLAYVAGVLDGKSSLDAYVDKREDGERHLDRADVALSRHSISPIVLTTREGLALVNGTSVSAAVAALAMHEALNLAALSQVLTAMSVEALRGTDESFDPFLASVRPHWGQAECSSNIHTMLEGSGLVNRYQGVTAARPYYPAKVSGWP
;
A
#
# COMPACT_ATOMS: atom_id res chain seq x y z
N MET A 1 -33.82 11.56 -7.65
CA MET A 1 -32.42 12.04 -7.74
C MET A 1 -31.73 11.77 -6.41
N MET A 2 -31.16 10.58 -6.25
CA MET A 2 -30.21 10.28 -5.18
C MET A 2 -28.82 10.60 -5.72
N VAL A 3 -28.05 11.36 -4.94
CA VAL A 3 -26.70 11.81 -5.26
C VAL A 3 -25.80 10.58 -5.43
N SER A 4 -25.19 10.44 -6.61
CA SER A 4 -24.28 9.36 -6.98
C SER A 4 -22.94 9.51 -6.26
N SER A 5 -22.84 8.95 -5.05
CA SER A 5 -21.54 8.55 -4.51
C SER A 5 -21.21 7.14 -5.03
N GLY A 6 -20.50 7.11 -6.16
CA GLY A 6 -19.62 6.04 -6.67
C GLY A 6 -20.25 4.67 -6.95
N SER A 7 -20.72 4.45 -8.19
CA SER A 7 -20.93 3.09 -8.69
C SER A 7 -19.61 2.31 -8.73
N LEU A 8 -19.64 0.98 -8.69
CA LEU A 8 -18.42 0.16 -8.83
C LEU A 8 -17.71 0.45 -10.15
N ASN A 9 -18.46 0.64 -11.22
CA ASN A 9 -18.00 0.98 -12.55
C ASN A 9 -17.28 2.33 -12.54
N ASP A 10 -17.87 3.36 -11.93
CA ASP A 10 -17.23 4.68 -11.82
C ASP A 10 -15.92 4.58 -11.04
N LEU A 11 -15.91 3.86 -9.92
CA LEU A 11 -14.70 3.65 -9.11
C LEU A 11 -13.61 2.91 -9.88
N LEU A 12 -13.98 1.81 -10.57
CA LEU A 12 -13.07 1.00 -11.36
C LEU A 12 -12.48 1.80 -12.53
N LEU A 13 -13.33 2.47 -13.31
CA LEU A 13 -12.91 3.27 -14.46
C LEU A 13 -12.07 4.46 -14.03
N ALA A 14 -12.46 5.19 -12.97
CA ALA A 14 -11.67 6.30 -12.45
C ALA A 14 -10.29 5.83 -11.95
N HIS A 15 -10.23 4.68 -11.27
CA HIS A 15 -8.98 4.09 -10.79
C HIS A 15 -8.06 3.69 -11.95
N TRP A 16 -8.56 2.95 -12.93
CA TRP A 16 -7.77 2.50 -14.09
C TRP A 16 -7.36 3.65 -15.01
N THR A 17 -8.25 4.61 -15.25
CA THR A 17 -7.91 5.84 -16.01
C THR A 17 -6.82 6.62 -15.28
N SER A 18 -6.85 6.66 -13.94
CA SER A 18 -5.80 7.30 -13.16
C SER A 18 -4.47 6.56 -13.27
N LEU A 19 -4.48 5.23 -13.21
CA LEU A 19 -3.30 4.37 -13.42
C LEU A 19 -2.69 4.57 -14.81
N GLU A 20 -3.50 4.52 -15.86
CA GLU A 20 -3.04 4.65 -17.26
C GLU A 20 -2.43 6.03 -17.54
N ARG A 21 -3.14 7.10 -17.15
CA ARG A 21 -2.66 8.48 -17.31
C ARG A 21 -1.33 8.72 -16.60
N ARG A 22 -1.11 8.04 -15.47
CA ARG A 22 0.09 8.18 -14.64
C ARG A 22 1.21 7.20 -15.02
N SER A 23 0.95 6.19 -15.84
CA SER A 23 1.95 5.18 -16.26
C SER A 23 2.47 5.38 -17.69
N THR A 24 1.69 5.99 -18.57
CA THR A 24 2.02 6.17 -20.00
C THR A 24 3.22 7.10 -20.28
N SER A 25 3.73 7.82 -19.28
CA SER A 25 5.05 8.44 -19.37
C SER A 25 6.08 7.46 -18.80
N ALA A 26 6.99 6.98 -19.65
CA ALA A 26 8.11 6.11 -19.26
C ALA A 26 9.02 6.72 -18.15
N HIS A 27 8.79 7.98 -17.78
CA HIS A 27 9.45 8.71 -16.70
C HIS A 27 8.42 9.48 -15.84
N ALA A 28 7.23 8.92 -15.61
CA ALA A 28 6.15 9.61 -14.90
C ALA A 28 6.47 9.81 -13.41
N ILE A 29 7.22 10.86 -13.08
CA ILE A 29 7.54 11.21 -11.70
C ILE A 29 6.25 11.64 -10.98
N GLN A 30 5.92 10.98 -9.87
CA GLN A 30 4.76 11.32 -9.06
C GLN A 30 5.14 12.43 -8.07
N SER A 31 4.45 13.58 -8.16
CA SER A 31 4.63 14.67 -7.19
C SER A 31 3.86 14.37 -5.90
N ILE A 32 4.48 14.61 -4.74
CA ILE A 32 3.88 14.46 -3.41
C ILE A 32 3.86 15.80 -2.70
N ASP A 33 2.70 16.19 -2.18
CA ASP A 33 2.46 17.49 -1.54
C ASP A 33 1.75 17.38 -0.18
N GLY A 34 1.37 16.18 0.25
CA GLY A 34 0.63 15.93 1.48
C GLY A 34 -0.88 15.86 1.33
N HIS A 35 -1.42 16.08 0.14
CA HIS A 35 -2.86 16.15 -0.13
C HIS A 35 -3.32 15.34 -1.34
N ASN A 36 -2.40 14.97 -2.24
CA ASN A 36 -2.73 14.48 -3.57
C ASN A 36 -2.62 12.95 -3.77
N LEU A 37 -2.33 12.20 -2.70
CA LEU A 37 -2.06 10.77 -2.79
C LEU A 37 -3.34 9.99 -3.15
N SER A 38 -3.24 9.14 -4.18
CA SER A 38 -4.34 8.27 -4.65
C SER A 38 -3.93 6.79 -4.61
N VAL A 39 -4.91 5.88 -4.60
CA VAL A 39 -4.65 4.43 -4.68
C VAL A 39 -3.81 4.08 -5.92
N ALA A 40 -4.09 4.71 -7.06
CA ALA A 40 -3.30 4.54 -8.28
C ALA A 40 -1.83 4.92 -8.08
N THR A 41 -1.55 6.06 -7.44
CA THR A 41 -0.18 6.51 -7.13
C THR A 41 0.53 5.51 -6.21
N VAL A 42 -0.17 5.02 -5.17
CA VAL A 42 0.38 4.01 -4.26
C VAL A 42 0.77 2.75 -5.02
N VAL A 43 -0.11 2.22 -5.87
CA VAL A 43 0.14 1.03 -6.68
C VAL A 43 1.36 1.23 -7.60
N LEU A 44 1.44 2.36 -8.31
CA LEU A 44 2.54 2.68 -9.23
C LEU A 44 3.90 2.70 -8.53
N VAL A 45 4.00 3.45 -7.44
CA VAL A 45 5.25 3.58 -6.68
C VAL A 45 5.62 2.26 -6.00
N ALA A 46 4.64 1.59 -5.41
CA ALA A 46 4.87 0.38 -4.62
C ALA A 46 5.22 -0.83 -5.47
N ARG A 47 4.55 -1.05 -6.62
CA ARG A 47 4.70 -2.26 -7.43
C ARG A 47 5.54 -2.07 -8.69
N TYR A 48 5.43 -0.90 -9.31
CA TYR A 48 6.06 -0.60 -10.60
C TYR A 48 7.33 0.25 -10.46
N GLY A 49 7.67 0.65 -9.23
CA GLY A 49 8.91 1.40 -8.96
C GLY A 49 8.90 2.82 -9.51
N THR A 50 7.71 3.39 -9.78
CA THR A 50 7.60 4.75 -10.30
C THR A 50 8.27 5.76 -9.36
N SER A 51 9.11 6.63 -9.91
CA SER A 51 9.83 7.66 -9.16
C SER A 51 8.88 8.68 -8.54
N VAL A 52 9.33 9.27 -7.44
CA VAL A 52 8.58 10.24 -6.64
C VAL A 52 9.40 11.52 -6.50
N GLN A 53 8.75 12.67 -6.43
CA GLN A 53 9.40 13.95 -6.12
C GLN A 53 8.56 14.78 -5.15
N ILE A 54 9.22 15.70 -4.47
CA ILE A 54 8.61 16.70 -3.59
C ILE A 54 8.98 18.08 -4.11
N SER A 55 7.98 18.96 -4.23
CA SER A 55 8.20 20.31 -4.73
C SER A 55 8.97 21.17 -3.73
N HIS A 56 9.67 22.20 -4.21
CA HIS A 56 10.33 23.16 -3.33
C HIS A 56 9.34 23.89 -2.42
N GLU A 57 8.10 24.11 -2.87
CA GLU A 57 7.03 24.69 -2.06
C GLU A 57 6.64 23.77 -0.90
N THR A 58 6.49 22.47 -1.16
CA THR A 58 6.23 21.48 -0.12
C THR A 58 7.35 21.45 0.93
N TYR A 59 8.63 21.52 0.51
CA TYR A 59 9.75 21.67 1.45
C TYR A 59 9.68 22.95 2.28
N ARG A 60 9.16 24.06 1.74
CA ARG A 60 8.90 25.29 2.52
C ARG A 60 7.81 25.04 3.56
N THR A 61 6.72 24.38 3.20
CA THR A 61 5.63 24.01 4.14
C THR A 61 6.15 23.15 5.30
N ILE A 62 6.97 22.13 5.00
CA ILE A 62 7.62 21.31 6.02
C ILE A 62 8.49 22.16 6.95
N ASN A 63 9.32 23.06 6.39
CA ASN A 63 10.19 23.93 7.17
C ASN A 63 9.42 24.93 8.05
N VAL A 64 8.26 25.41 7.59
CA VAL A 64 7.37 26.24 8.41
C VAL A 64 6.88 25.46 9.63
N GLY A 65 6.46 24.21 9.43
CA GLY A 65 6.08 23.30 10.52
C GLY A 65 7.20 23.04 11.53
N ALA A 66 8.42 22.78 11.03
CA ALA A 66 9.60 22.59 11.87
C ALA A 66 9.89 23.83 12.74
N LYS A 67 9.87 25.03 12.15
CA LYS A 67 10.09 26.28 12.88
C LYS A 67 8.99 26.58 13.89
N ALA A 68 7.73 26.30 13.56
CA ALA A 68 6.61 26.47 14.49
C ALA A 68 6.77 25.56 15.72
N PHE A 69 7.28 24.35 15.52
CA PHE A 69 7.65 23.46 16.62
C PHE A 69 8.79 24.04 17.45
N ASP A 70 9.87 24.55 16.84
CA ASP A 70 11.03 25.09 17.57
C ASP A 70 10.61 26.25 18.49
N VAL A 71 9.74 27.14 18.01
CA VAL A 71 9.15 28.22 18.82
C VAL A 71 8.40 27.64 20.03
N LYS A 72 7.54 26.64 19.81
CA LYS A 72 6.77 26.01 20.89
C LYS A 72 7.66 25.26 21.88
N SER A 73 8.71 24.58 21.40
CA SER A 73 9.65 23.83 22.25
C SER A 73 10.56 24.74 23.07
N SER A 74 10.83 25.97 22.59
CA SER A 74 11.58 26.97 23.35
C SER A 74 10.76 27.62 24.47
N SER A 75 9.43 27.50 24.41
CA SER A 75 8.55 27.88 25.52
C SER A 75 8.54 26.79 26.60
N ALA A 76 8.16 27.12 27.84
CA ALA A 76 7.99 26.16 28.94
C ALA A 76 6.79 25.19 28.73
N ALA A 77 6.38 24.96 27.49
CA ALA A 77 5.26 24.11 27.13
C ALA A 77 5.60 22.63 27.32
N THR A 78 4.62 21.88 27.82
CA THR A 78 4.66 20.42 27.80
C THR A 78 4.23 19.93 26.41
N ILE A 79 5.04 19.09 25.79
CA ILE A 79 4.82 18.52 24.46
C ILE A 79 4.92 17.00 24.55
N TYR A 80 3.80 16.34 24.28
CA TYR A 80 3.68 14.89 24.35
C TYR A 80 4.73 14.19 23.48
N GLY A 81 5.40 13.19 24.07
CA GLY A 81 6.42 12.36 23.44
C GLY A 81 7.67 13.12 22.99
N VAL A 82 7.88 14.33 23.51
CA VAL A 82 9.09 15.14 23.29
C VAL A 82 9.76 15.41 24.64
N ASN A 83 9.05 16.04 25.57
CA ASN A 83 9.51 16.23 26.96
C ASN A 83 8.66 15.46 27.98
N THR A 84 7.83 14.54 27.48
CA THR A 84 7.05 13.58 28.27
C THR A 84 7.39 12.14 27.85
N GLY A 85 6.97 11.16 28.65
CA GLY A 85 6.93 9.76 28.19
C GLY A 85 5.85 9.51 27.14
N PHE A 86 5.70 8.24 26.74
CA PHE A 86 4.78 7.77 25.70
C PHE A 86 3.67 6.89 26.30
N GLY A 87 2.48 6.89 25.67
CA GLY A 87 1.37 6.02 26.05
C GLY A 87 0.99 6.14 27.52
N GLY A 88 0.93 5.02 28.24
CA GLY A 88 0.61 4.99 29.69
C GLY A 88 1.61 5.75 30.58
N SER A 89 2.78 6.15 30.05
CA SER A 89 3.79 6.96 30.73
C SER A 89 3.79 8.43 30.30
N ALA A 90 2.71 8.92 29.68
CA ALA A 90 2.59 10.31 29.23
C ALA A 90 2.76 11.35 30.36
N ASP A 91 2.53 10.97 31.62
CA ASP A 91 2.69 11.84 32.78
C ASP A 91 4.13 11.90 33.31
N THR A 92 5.01 11.03 32.84
CA THR A 92 6.44 11.09 33.16
C THR A 92 7.11 12.24 32.41
N ARG A 93 8.11 12.88 33.04
CA ARG A 93 8.91 13.96 32.45
C ARG A 93 10.38 13.57 32.46
N THR A 94 11.11 13.94 31.42
CA THR A 94 12.57 13.75 31.34
C THR A 94 13.25 15.04 30.93
N LYS A 95 14.45 15.27 31.47
CA LYS A 95 15.36 16.33 31.02
C LYS A 95 16.38 15.80 29.99
N VAL A 96 16.46 14.48 29.82
CA VAL A 96 17.38 13.81 28.90
C VAL A 96 16.61 13.50 27.61
N VAL A 97 16.23 14.55 26.89
CA VAL A 97 15.38 14.45 25.70
C VAL A 97 16.05 13.61 24.62
N ASP A 98 17.36 13.76 24.42
CA ASP A 98 18.09 13.09 23.34
C ASP A 98 18.09 11.56 23.44
N ARG A 99 18.06 10.99 24.66
CA ARG A 99 17.96 9.54 24.85
C ARG A 99 16.56 9.00 24.65
N LEU A 100 15.53 9.84 24.85
CA LEU A 100 14.14 9.40 24.77
C LEU A 100 13.79 8.87 23.37
N LYS A 101 14.44 9.38 22.31
CA LYS A 101 14.29 8.86 20.95
C LYS A 101 14.84 7.44 20.81
N GLU A 102 15.99 7.16 21.42
CA GLU A 102 16.70 5.89 21.28
C GLU A 102 15.92 4.80 22.00
N ASP A 103 15.38 5.14 23.17
CA ASP A 103 14.47 4.30 23.95
C ASP A 103 13.17 4.05 23.19
N LEU A 104 12.58 5.07 22.55
CA LEU A 104 11.39 4.93 21.72
C LEU A 104 11.62 3.95 20.56
N LEU A 105 12.65 4.21 19.74
CA LEU A 105 12.89 3.40 18.54
C LEU A 105 13.31 1.97 18.90
N SER A 106 14.21 1.82 19.88
CA SER A 106 14.66 0.48 20.31
C SER A 106 13.52 -0.29 20.97
N GLY A 107 12.69 0.37 21.78
CA GLY A 107 11.52 -0.25 22.41
C GLY A 107 10.40 -0.64 21.44
N LEU A 108 10.39 -0.08 20.22
CA LEU A 108 9.43 -0.41 19.16
C LEU A 108 9.94 -1.46 18.17
N GLN A 109 11.24 -1.77 18.18
CA GLN A 109 11.88 -2.76 17.32
C GLN A 109 11.83 -4.19 17.91
N TYR A 110 10.62 -4.65 18.23
CA TYR A 110 10.39 -5.97 18.87
C TYR A 110 9.83 -7.05 17.91
N GLY A 111 9.57 -6.71 16.65
CA GLY A 111 9.04 -7.67 15.68
C GLY A 111 9.98 -8.85 15.46
N ILE A 112 9.40 -10.02 15.21
CA ILE A 112 10.14 -11.29 15.07
C ILE A 112 10.28 -11.64 13.60
N VAL A 113 11.50 -11.95 13.16
CA VAL A 113 11.81 -12.43 11.82
C VAL A 113 12.35 -13.85 11.93
N ALA A 114 11.75 -14.79 11.20
CA ALA A 114 12.23 -16.16 11.12
C ALA A 114 13.62 -16.21 10.48
N ALA A 115 14.46 -17.10 11.00
CA ALA A 115 15.73 -17.42 10.37
C ALA A 115 15.49 -18.00 8.95
N PRO A 116 16.42 -17.78 8.01
CA PRO A 116 16.38 -18.47 6.73
C PRO A 116 16.38 -19.98 7.00
N THR A 117 15.34 -20.69 6.54
CA THR A 117 15.34 -22.15 6.58
C THR A 117 16.16 -22.64 5.41
N THR A 118 17.09 -23.57 5.66
CA THR A 118 17.97 -24.18 4.64
C THR A 118 17.23 -24.88 3.50
N ASP A 119 15.91 -25.07 3.61
CA ASP A 119 15.08 -25.80 2.64
C ASP A 119 14.61 -24.95 1.44
N THR A 120 14.78 -23.63 1.43
CA THR A 120 14.36 -22.80 0.28
C THR A 120 15.30 -22.88 -0.93
N ALA A 121 16.49 -23.49 -0.78
CA ALA A 121 17.43 -23.70 -1.89
C ALA A 121 16.90 -24.64 -2.99
N ASN A 122 15.79 -25.34 -2.78
CA ASN A 122 15.23 -26.33 -3.72
C ASN A 122 13.88 -25.94 -4.36
N LEU A 123 13.32 -24.77 -4.05
CA LEU A 123 12.13 -24.29 -4.76
C LEU A 123 12.55 -23.62 -6.08
N LYS A 124 12.79 -24.45 -7.10
CA LYS A 124 12.89 -23.99 -8.49
C LYS A 124 11.64 -23.19 -8.82
N HIS A 125 11.76 -21.87 -8.83
CA HIS A 125 10.71 -21.01 -9.37
C HIS A 125 10.54 -21.34 -10.86
N ASP A 126 9.28 -21.56 -11.26
CA ASP A 126 8.92 -21.90 -12.62
C ASP A 126 9.34 -20.76 -13.56
N LYS A 127 10.23 -21.04 -14.52
CA LYS A 127 10.98 -20.04 -15.30
C LYS A 127 10.16 -19.38 -16.42
N ASN A 128 8.83 -19.37 -16.32
CA ASN A 128 7.94 -18.96 -17.40
C ASN A 128 7.16 -17.67 -17.09
N HIS A 129 7.86 -16.56 -16.82
CA HIS A 129 7.26 -15.23 -16.93
C HIS A 129 7.76 -14.52 -18.18
N GLN A 130 6.90 -14.46 -19.19
CA GLN A 130 7.10 -13.68 -20.40
C GLN A 130 7.25 -12.19 -20.06
N GLU A 131 8.30 -11.58 -20.59
CA GLU A 131 8.59 -10.14 -20.53
C GLU A 131 7.47 -9.33 -21.19
N GLY A 132 6.59 -8.76 -20.37
CA GLY A 132 5.74 -7.63 -20.76
C GLY A 132 6.55 -6.33 -20.69
N SER A 133 6.26 -5.37 -21.59
CA SER A 133 7.06 -4.19 -21.92
C SER A 133 7.22 -3.09 -20.84
N LEU A 134 7.27 -3.43 -19.55
CA LEU A 134 7.54 -2.51 -18.44
C LEU A 134 8.91 -2.85 -17.84
N GLN A 135 9.88 -1.94 -17.96
CA GLN A 135 11.31 -2.12 -17.66
C GLN A 135 11.69 -2.32 -16.18
N THR A 136 10.76 -2.71 -15.32
CA THR A 136 11.03 -3.05 -13.91
C THR A 136 10.27 -4.34 -13.56
N PRO A 137 10.93 -5.39 -13.02
CA PRO A 137 10.21 -6.59 -12.61
C PRO A 137 9.17 -6.21 -11.55
N ILE A 138 7.90 -6.37 -11.88
CA ILE A 138 6.76 -6.08 -11.00
C ILE A 138 7.00 -6.85 -9.69
N LEU A 139 6.97 -6.16 -8.55
CA LEU A 139 7.14 -6.84 -7.27
C LEU A 139 6.05 -7.93 -7.13
N PRO A 140 6.44 -9.20 -6.92
CA PRO A 140 5.52 -10.32 -7.01
C PRO A 140 4.44 -10.22 -5.93
N LEU A 141 3.21 -10.58 -6.30
CA LEU A 141 2.09 -10.70 -5.36
C LEU A 141 2.31 -11.81 -4.33
N ASN A 142 3.11 -12.81 -4.69
CA ASN A 142 3.28 -14.07 -3.96
C ASN A 142 4.66 -14.19 -3.29
N HIS A 143 5.16 -13.11 -2.68
CA HIS A 143 6.32 -13.26 -1.80
C HIS A 143 5.91 -14.15 -0.62
N ASP A 144 6.71 -15.16 -0.26
CA ASP A 144 6.39 -16.07 0.83
C ASP A 144 6.30 -15.28 2.16
N ILE A 145 5.07 -14.92 2.55
CA ILE A 145 4.78 -14.05 3.69
C ILE A 145 4.89 -14.89 4.96
N LYS A 146 6.12 -15.08 5.45
CA LYS A 146 6.34 -15.82 6.70
C LYS A 146 6.32 -14.89 7.91
N THR A 147 7.30 -14.00 7.96
CA THR A 147 7.53 -13.13 9.13
C THR A 147 8.01 -11.74 8.74
N VAL A 148 8.15 -11.45 7.45
CA VAL A 148 8.64 -10.18 6.90
C VAL A 148 7.57 -9.63 5.96
N MET A 149 7.33 -8.33 6.04
CA MET A 149 6.43 -7.67 5.11
C MET A 149 6.97 -7.71 3.68
N PRO A 150 6.09 -7.93 2.67
CA PRO A 150 6.46 -7.75 1.28
C PRO A 150 7.03 -6.34 1.03
N GLU A 151 8.04 -6.25 0.18
CA GLU A 151 8.68 -4.97 -0.15
C GLU A 151 7.71 -3.94 -0.74
N SER A 152 6.69 -4.38 -1.48
CA SER A 152 5.65 -3.50 -2.01
C SER A 152 4.84 -2.84 -0.87
N TRP A 153 4.59 -3.56 0.23
CA TRP A 153 3.91 -3.01 1.40
C TRP A 153 4.80 -1.99 2.10
N VAL A 154 6.10 -2.27 2.25
CA VAL A 154 7.06 -1.33 2.86
C VAL A 154 7.22 -0.08 2.00
N ARG A 155 7.38 -0.22 0.67
CA ARG A 155 7.43 0.91 -0.28
C ARG A 155 6.16 1.76 -0.22
N ALA A 156 4.99 1.14 -0.23
CA ALA A 156 3.72 1.84 -0.08
C ALA A 156 3.63 2.58 1.28
N SER A 157 4.08 1.94 2.36
CA SER A 157 4.11 2.52 3.71
C SER A 157 5.01 3.76 3.78
N MET A 158 6.20 3.67 3.17
CA MET A 158 7.14 4.79 3.06
C MET A 158 6.53 5.95 2.27
N LEU A 159 5.84 5.67 1.15
CA LEU A 159 5.16 6.70 0.37
C LEU A 159 4.02 7.38 1.15
N VAL A 160 3.16 6.60 1.80
CA VAL A 160 2.06 7.14 2.61
C VAL A 160 2.62 7.98 3.77
N ARG A 161 3.70 7.51 4.41
CA ARG A 161 4.39 8.27 5.46
C ARG A 161 4.99 9.55 4.90
N LEU A 162 5.66 9.50 3.75
CA LEU A 162 6.24 10.64 3.07
C LEU A 162 5.17 11.70 2.79
N ASN A 163 4.01 11.30 2.25
CA ASN A 163 2.88 12.19 2.01
C ASN A 163 2.35 12.78 3.33
N SER A 164 2.17 11.97 4.38
CA SER A 164 1.71 12.49 5.69
C SER A 164 2.68 13.52 6.29
N LEU A 165 3.99 13.34 6.12
CA LEU A 165 5.00 14.30 6.56
C LEU A 165 5.02 15.57 5.70
N ALA A 166 4.78 15.42 4.39
CA ALA A 166 4.74 16.53 3.42
C ALA A 166 3.67 17.58 3.72
N HIS A 167 2.62 17.21 4.47
CA HIS A 167 1.60 18.15 4.97
C HIS A 167 2.19 19.23 5.91
N GLY A 168 3.39 19.03 6.47
CA GLY A 168 4.09 20.01 7.30
C GLY A 168 3.61 20.13 8.76
N ALA A 169 2.55 19.43 9.16
CA ALA A 169 2.05 19.47 10.54
C ALA A 169 2.85 18.59 11.53
N SER A 170 3.80 17.78 11.06
CA SER A 170 4.52 16.80 11.89
C SER A 170 5.75 17.37 12.61
N GLY A 171 6.19 18.59 12.27
CA GLY A 171 7.36 19.22 12.90
C GLY A 171 8.70 18.54 12.62
N VAL A 172 8.80 17.76 11.52
CA VAL A 172 10.04 17.11 11.07
C VAL A 172 10.92 18.07 10.27
N LEU A 173 12.23 17.82 10.25
CA LEU A 173 13.13 18.60 9.40
C LEU A 173 12.98 18.21 7.92
N PRO A 174 13.22 19.15 6.98
CA PRO A 174 13.28 18.83 5.54
C PRO A 174 14.24 17.68 5.19
N SER A 175 15.37 17.57 5.89
CA SER A 175 16.34 16.49 5.72
C SER A 175 15.77 15.10 6.01
N THR A 176 14.83 14.99 6.97
CA THR A 176 14.18 13.73 7.32
C THR A 176 13.23 13.27 6.21
N VAL A 177 12.52 14.21 5.59
CA VAL A 177 11.65 13.93 4.43
C VAL A 177 12.49 13.57 3.20
N GLU A 178 13.59 14.29 2.97
CA GLU A 178 14.54 13.99 1.88
C GLU A 178 15.16 12.60 2.02
N ALA A 179 15.59 12.21 3.23
CA ALA A 179 16.15 10.88 3.46
C ALA A 179 15.12 9.76 3.21
N LEU A 180 13.86 9.95 3.63
CA LEU A 180 12.78 9.00 3.34
C LEU A 180 12.47 8.91 1.84
N LEU A 181 12.47 10.05 1.14
CA LEU A 181 12.35 10.11 -0.31
C LEU A 181 13.48 9.33 -0.98
N ARG A 182 14.73 9.53 -0.55
CA ARG A 182 15.92 8.85 -1.08
C ARG A 182 15.87 7.34 -0.90
N LEU A 183 15.45 6.83 0.26
CA LEU A 183 15.24 5.38 0.43
C LEU A 183 14.26 4.83 -0.62
N LEU A 184 13.18 5.55 -0.89
CA LEU A 184 12.15 5.13 -1.84
C LEU A 184 12.62 5.19 -3.30
N THR A 185 13.30 6.28 -3.69
CA THR A 185 13.81 6.51 -5.06
C THR A 185 14.99 5.62 -5.39
N ASP A 186 15.87 5.36 -4.41
CA ASP A 186 17.08 4.55 -4.60
C ASP A 186 16.80 3.06 -4.36
N ASN A 187 15.53 2.72 -4.11
CA ASN A 187 15.04 1.36 -3.88
C ASN A 187 15.71 0.63 -2.70
N VAL A 188 16.06 1.37 -1.65
CA VAL A 188 16.56 0.85 -0.38
C VAL A 188 15.38 0.57 0.54
N ILE A 189 14.97 -0.69 0.65
CA ILE A 189 13.71 -1.10 1.29
C ILE A 189 13.98 -1.77 2.64
N PRO A 190 13.59 -1.16 3.78
CA PRO A 190 13.76 -1.77 5.09
C PRO A 190 13.18 -3.19 5.19
N LYS A 191 13.90 -4.11 5.83
CA LYS A 191 13.38 -5.44 6.16
C LYS A 191 12.51 -5.35 7.40
N VAL A 192 11.20 -5.18 7.20
CA VAL A 192 10.25 -4.94 8.29
C VAL A 192 9.51 -6.22 8.69
N PRO A 193 9.41 -6.57 9.98
CA PRO A 193 8.61 -7.71 10.44
C PRO A 193 7.13 -7.56 10.08
N LEU A 194 6.48 -8.68 9.78
CA LEU A 194 5.07 -8.72 9.38
C LEU A 194 4.10 -8.33 10.51
N HIS A 195 4.42 -8.73 11.74
CA HIS A 195 3.57 -8.53 12.91
C HIS A 195 4.18 -7.57 13.92
N GLY A 196 3.32 -6.97 14.76
CA GLY A 196 3.71 -6.07 15.83
C GLY A 196 2.89 -4.79 15.89
N SER A 197 2.13 -4.45 14.84
CA SER A 197 1.18 -3.32 14.89
C SER A 197 -0.22 -3.76 15.33
N ILE A 198 -0.87 -2.92 16.13
CA ILE A 198 -2.32 -2.95 16.38
C ILE A 198 -3.04 -1.77 15.72
N SER A 199 -2.28 -0.86 15.08
CA SER A 199 -2.79 0.25 14.27
C SER A 199 -3.76 1.21 15.00
N ALA A 200 -3.70 1.27 16.33
CA ALA A 200 -4.58 2.11 17.15
C ALA A 200 -4.10 3.58 17.21
N SER A 201 -2.88 3.80 17.70
CA SER A 201 -2.23 5.12 17.80
C SER A 201 -1.11 5.33 16.78
N GLY A 202 -1.00 4.41 15.82
CA GLY A 202 0.03 4.38 14.80
C GLY A 202 0.57 2.98 14.55
N ASP A 203 1.14 2.78 13.38
CA ASP A 203 1.86 1.57 13.01
C ASP A 203 3.28 1.59 13.59
N LEU A 204 3.35 1.74 14.92
CA LEU A 204 4.55 2.16 15.66
C LEU A 204 5.74 1.22 15.40
N SER A 205 5.56 -0.08 15.62
CA SER A 205 6.63 -1.07 15.46
C SER A 205 7.17 -1.11 14.03
N PRO A 206 6.37 -1.37 12.98
CA PRO A 206 6.91 -1.44 11.63
C PRO A 206 7.53 -0.12 11.14
N LEU A 207 6.96 1.02 11.50
CA LEU A 207 7.56 2.32 11.16
C LEU A 207 8.86 2.59 11.93
N ALA A 208 9.06 2.00 13.12
CA ALA A 208 10.33 2.09 13.84
C ALA A 208 11.48 1.33 13.14
N TYR A 209 11.18 0.31 12.34
CA TYR A 209 12.18 -0.32 11.47
C TYR A 209 12.58 0.61 10.31
N VAL A 210 11.62 1.31 9.70
CA VAL A 210 11.91 2.33 8.67
C VAL A 210 12.75 3.46 9.26
N ALA A 211 12.35 3.99 10.43
CA ALA A 211 13.11 5.03 11.13
C ALA A 211 14.52 4.57 11.52
N GLY A 212 14.68 3.33 11.98
CA GLY A 212 15.99 2.78 12.31
C GLY A 212 16.90 2.61 11.10
N VAL A 213 16.36 2.28 9.92
CA VAL A 213 17.15 2.25 8.68
C VAL A 213 17.57 3.65 8.27
N LEU A 214 16.69 4.66 8.39
CA LEU A 214 17.05 6.07 8.15
C LEU A 214 18.17 6.56 9.08
N ASP A 215 18.18 6.11 10.34
CA ASP A 215 19.20 6.39 11.35
C ASP A 215 20.49 5.56 11.13
N GLY A 216 20.52 4.65 10.16
CA GLY A 216 21.68 3.79 9.86
C GLY A 216 21.98 2.76 10.94
N LYS A 217 20.94 2.28 11.66
CA LYS A 217 21.13 1.35 12.77
C LYS A 217 21.64 -0.01 12.29
N SER A 218 22.87 -0.36 12.67
CA SER A 218 23.56 -1.56 12.21
C SER A 218 22.94 -2.89 12.66
N SER A 219 21.96 -2.89 13.56
CA SER A 219 21.21 -4.09 13.93
C SER A 219 20.04 -4.39 12.98
N LEU A 220 19.80 -3.53 11.98
CA LEU A 220 18.70 -3.66 11.03
C LEU A 220 19.23 -3.88 9.62
N ASP A 221 18.41 -4.54 8.81
CA ASP A 221 18.72 -4.83 7.41
C ASP A 221 17.79 -4.07 6.45
N ALA A 222 18.27 -3.82 5.24
CA ALA A 222 17.50 -3.30 4.13
C ALA A 222 17.83 -4.07 2.85
N TYR A 223 16.79 -4.33 2.04
CA TYR A 223 16.96 -4.82 0.69
C TYR A 223 17.49 -3.70 -0.20
N VAL A 224 18.52 -3.99 -0.98
CA VAL A 224 19.15 -3.07 -1.92
C VAL A 224 19.22 -3.70 -3.31
N ASP A 225 19.75 -2.94 -4.27
CA ASP A 225 19.93 -3.35 -5.67
C ASP A 225 18.63 -3.77 -6.37
N LYS A 226 18.76 -4.23 -7.62
CA LYS A 226 17.63 -4.81 -8.37
C LYS A 226 17.43 -6.25 -7.92
N ARG A 227 16.22 -6.79 -8.18
CA ARG A 227 15.96 -8.21 -7.96
C ARG A 227 16.69 -9.01 -9.04
N GLU A 228 17.55 -9.94 -8.62
CA GLU A 228 18.30 -10.86 -9.50
C GLU A 228 17.85 -12.28 -9.20
N ASP A 229 17.44 -13.03 -10.24
CA ASP A 229 16.93 -14.42 -10.11
C ASP A 229 15.81 -14.62 -9.06
N GLY A 230 15.00 -13.58 -8.83
CA GLY A 230 13.91 -13.62 -7.85
C GLY A 230 14.33 -13.20 -6.44
N GLU A 231 15.62 -13.03 -6.17
CA GLU A 231 16.17 -12.66 -4.87
C GLU A 231 16.61 -11.18 -4.83
N ARG A 232 16.61 -10.60 -3.64
CA ARG A 232 17.13 -9.24 -3.40
C ARG A 232 18.34 -9.31 -2.49
N HIS A 233 19.36 -8.52 -2.82
CA HIS A 233 20.52 -8.38 -1.95
C HIS A 233 20.09 -7.71 -0.63
N LEU A 234 20.60 -8.23 0.48
CA LEU A 234 20.29 -7.73 1.82
C LEU A 234 21.57 -7.20 2.45
N ASP A 235 21.53 -5.94 2.86
CA ASP A 235 22.62 -5.30 3.60
C ASP A 235 22.16 -4.81 4.95
N ARG A 236 23.14 -4.68 5.83
CA ARG A 236 23.02 -3.90 7.06
C ARG A 236 22.70 -2.45 6.73
N ALA A 237 21.84 -1.80 7.51
CA ALA A 237 21.29 -0.48 7.19
C ALA A 237 22.38 0.59 6.91
N ASP A 238 23.42 0.66 7.74
CA ASP A 238 24.56 1.58 7.54
C ASP A 238 25.31 1.33 6.22
N VAL A 239 25.50 0.07 5.84
CA VAL A 239 26.14 -0.32 4.57
C VAL A 239 25.25 0.04 3.39
N ALA A 240 23.94 -0.24 3.49
CA ALA A 240 22.96 0.12 2.48
C ALA A 240 22.92 1.64 2.24
N LEU A 241 22.84 2.43 3.32
CA LEU A 241 22.88 3.89 3.24
C LEU A 241 24.18 4.39 2.59
N SER A 242 25.33 3.88 3.04
CA SER A 242 26.64 4.26 2.48
C SER A 242 26.76 3.93 1.00
N ARG A 243 26.27 2.77 0.55
CA ARG A 243 26.33 2.35 -0.86
C ARG A 243 25.54 3.29 -1.77
N HIS A 244 24.38 3.74 -1.30
CA HIS A 244 23.50 4.64 -2.05
C HIS A 244 23.81 6.13 -1.82
N SER A 245 24.90 6.45 -1.11
CA SER A 245 25.28 7.83 -0.76
C SER A 245 24.16 8.59 -0.03
N ILE A 246 23.42 7.89 0.82
CA ILE A 246 22.38 8.45 1.68
C ILE A 246 23.02 8.67 3.05
N SER A 247 23.05 9.93 3.51
CA SER A 247 23.55 10.24 4.85
C SER A 247 22.57 9.75 5.92
N PRO A 248 23.01 8.99 6.95
CA PRO A 248 22.18 8.67 8.09
C PRO A 248 21.66 9.96 8.76
N ILE A 249 20.37 9.97 9.11
CA ILE A 249 19.78 11.13 9.79
C ILE A 249 19.93 10.99 11.29
N VAL A 250 20.48 12.02 11.95
CA VAL A 250 20.49 12.08 13.41
C VAL A 250 19.11 12.55 13.86
N LEU A 251 18.24 11.60 14.19
CA LEU A 251 16.88 11.91 14.60
C LEU A 251 16.85 12.74 15.89
N THR A 252 15.96 13.70 15.98
CA THR A 252 15.54 14.28 17.27
C THR A 252 14.37 13.49 17.84
N THR A 253 14.05 13.66 19.13
CA THR A 253 12.93 12.94 19.78
C THR A 253 11.59 13.21 19.10
N ARG A 254 11.35 14.46 18.68
CA ARG A 254 10.16 14.81 17.89
C ARG A 254 10.12 14.07 16.55
N GLU A 255 11.26 13.89 15.88
CA GLU A 255 11.33 13.26 14.58
C GLU A 255 11.17 11.75 14.67
N GLY A 256 11.77 11.13 15.71
CA GLY A 256 11.53 9.73 16.03
C GLY A 256 10.04 9.45 16.24
N LEU A 257 9.37 10.27 17.06
CA LEU A 257 7.92 10.13 17.26
C LEU A 257 7.15 10.38 15.97
N ALA A 258 7.48 11.44 15.23
CA ALA A 258 6.82 11.75 13.97
C ALA A 258 6.94 10.58 12.99
N LEU A 259 8.12 9.99 12.78
CA LEU A 259 8.29 8.88 11.84
C LEU A 259 7.43 7.65 12.18
N VAL A 260 7.30 7.31 13.46
CA VAL A 260 6.58 6.10 13.90
C VAL A 260 5.09 6.31 14.12
N ASN A 261 4.67 7.55 14.40
CA ASN A 261 3.29 7.87 14.74
C ASN A 261 2.45 8.17 13.49
N GLY A 262 1.81 7.14 12.95
CA GLY A 262 0.75 7.26 11.95
C GLY A 262 0.30 5.91 11.42
N THR A 263 -0.85 5.87 10.75
CA THR A 263 -1.46 4.65 10.19
C THR A 263 -0.94 4.32 8.79
N SER A 264 0.32 4.66 8.52
CA SER A 264 0.89 4.63 7.17
C SER A 264 0.98 3.22 6.59
N VAL A 265 1.26 2.22 7.43
CA VAL A 265 1.34 0.81 6.98
C VAL A 265 -0.05 0.28 6.68
N SER A 266 -0.99 0.51 7.60
CA SER A 266 -2.37 0.06 7.46
C SER A 266 -3.04 0.69 6.23
N ALA A 267 -2.91 1.99 6.06
CA ALA A 267 -3.45 2.71 4.90
C ALA A 267 -2.79 2.27 3.59
N ALA A 268 -1.47 2.02 3.60
CA ALA A 268 -0.74 1.52 2.45
C ALA A 268 -1.23 0.13 2.01
N VAL A 269 -1.30 -0.82 2.94
CA VAL A 269 -1.77 -2.19 2.66
C VAL A 269 -3.24 -2.17 2.25
N ALA A 270 -4.08 -1.36 2.88
CA ALA A 270 -5.47 -1.17 2.49
C ALA A 270 -5.62 -0.60 1.07
N ALA A 271 -4.78 0.35 0.67
CA ALA A 271 -4.80 0.89 -0.69
C ALA A 271 -4.41 -0.19 -1.72
N LEU A 272 -3.38 -0.98 -1.44
CA LEU A 272 -2.98 -2.10 -2.30
C LEU A 272 -4.09 -3.16 -2.38
N ALA A 273 -4.70 -3.51 -1.25
CA ALA A 273 -5.82 -4.46 -1.20
C ALA A 273 -7.05 -3.93 -1.95
N MET A 274 -7.35 -2.63 -1.87
CA MET A 274 -8.46 -2.01 -2.58
C MET A 274 -8.27 -2.09 -4.10
N HIS A 275 -7.04 -1.91 -4.59
CA HIS A 275 -6.73 -2.10 -6.00
C HIS A 275 -7.06 -3.53 -6.47
N GLU A 276 -6.65 -4.53 -5.70
CA GLU A 276 -6.95 -5.93 -6.03
C GLU A 276 -8.45 -6.24 -5.90
N ALA A 277 -9.12 -5.72 -4.87
CA ALA A 277 -10.55 -5.92 -4.66
C ALA A 277 -11.40 -5.36 -5.81
N LEU A 278 -11.07 -4.18 -6.33
CA LEU A 278 -11.75 -3.60 -7.50
C LEU A 278 -11.57 -4.49 -8.73
N ASN A 279 -10.36 -4.98 -8.98
CA ASN A 279 -10.06 -5.87 -10.11
C ASN A 279 -10.81 -7.20 -9.98
N LEU A 280 -10.79 -7.82 -8.80
CA LEU A 280 -11.48 -9.08 -8.53
C LEU A 280 -12.99 -8.93 -8.62
N ALA A 281 -13.55 -7.82 -8.16
CA ALA A 281 -14.98 -7.54 -8.29
C ALA A 281 -15.39 -7.44 -9.77
N ALA A 282 -14.60 -6.77 -10.62
CA ALA A 282 -14.85 -6.70 -12.06
C ALA A 282 -14.67 -8.07 -12.73
N LEU A 283 -13.57 -8.76 -12.43
CA LEU A 283 -13.25 -10.08 -12.98
C LEU A 283 -14.33 -11.11 -12.63
N SER A 284 -14.87 -11.06 -11.40
CA SER A 284 -15.93 -11.98 -10.98
C SER A 284 -17.19 -11.87 -11.84
N GLN A 285 -17.54 -10.67 -12.30
CA GLN A 285 -18.67 -10.45 -13.21
C GLN A 285 -18.40 -11.01 -14.60
N VAL A 286 -17.19 -10.78 -15.14
CA VAL A 286 -16.75 -11.36 -16.43
C VAL A 286 -16.79 -12.89 -16.37
N LEU A 287 -16.22 -13.49 -15.32
CA LEU A 287 -16.23 -14.94 -15.12
C LEU A 287 -17.64 -15.49 -14.95
N THR A 288 -18.55 -14.72 -14.34
CA THR A 288 -19.97 -15.09 -14.26
C THR A 288 -20.60 -15.15 -15.65
N ALA A 289 -20.39 -14.13 -16.49
CA ALA A 289 -20.87 -14.14 -17.87
C ALA A 289 -20.29 -15.33 -18.66
N MET A 290 -18.97 -15.53 -18.61
CA MET A 290 -18.32 -16.67 -19.28
C MET A 290 -18.85 -18.02 -18.78
N SER A 291 -19.15 -18.14 -17.48
CA SER A 291 -19.72 -19.36 -16.91
C SER A 291 -21.13 -19.61 -17.42
N VAL A 292 -21.95 -18.56 -17.58
CA VAL A 292 -23.28 -18.66 -18.19
C VAL A 292 -23.17 -19.17 -19.62
N GLU A 293 -22.25 -18.64 -20.43
CA GLU A 293 -22.02 -19.11 -21.79
C GLU A 293 -21.53 -20.57 -21.83
N ALA A 294 -20.53 -20.92 -21.02
CA ALA A 294 -19.94 -22.26 -20.98
C ALA A 294 -20.96 -23.33 -20.55
N LEU A 295 -21.84 -23.00 -19.61
CA LEU A 295 -22.90 -23.88 -19.13
C LEU A 295 -24.16 -23.84 -20.01
N ARG A 296 -24.18 -23.05 -21.08
CA ARG A 296 -25.36 -22.80 -21.94
C ARG A 296 -26.58 -22.37 -21.10
N GLY A 297 -26.32 -21.51 -20.12
CA GLY A 297 -27.32 -20.90 -19.24
C GLY A 297 -28.16 -19.83 -19.95
N THR A 298 -29.11 -19.26 -19.22
CA THR A 298 -29.98 -18.17 -19.68
C THR A 298 -29.53 -16.82 -19.10
N ASP A 299 -29.66 -15.74 -19.87
CA ASP A 299 -29.41 -14.35 -19.46
C ASP A 299 -30.58 -13.73 -18.67
N GLU A 300 -31.75 -14.39 -18.63
CA GLU A 300 -32.95 -13.94 -17.89
C GLU A 300 -32.67 -13.61 -16.41
N SER A 301 -31.70 -14.30 -15.79
CA SER A 301 -31.31 -14.06 -14.39
C SER A 301 -30.74 -12.65 -14.14
N PHE A 302 -30.33 -11.96 -15.19
CA PHE A 302 -29.73 -10.62 -15.16
C PHE A 302 -30.65 -9.56 -15.78
N ASP A 303 -31.91 -9.92 -16.08
CA ASP A 303 -32.88 -8.99 -16.64
C ASP A 303 -33.06 -7.75 -15.72
N PRO A 304 -33.03 -6.51 -16.27
CA PRO A 304 -33.18 -5.28 -15.51
C PRO A 304 -34.43 -5.24 -14.60
N PHE A 305 -35.52 -5.92 -14.98
CA PHE A 305 -36.72 -6.05 -14.17
C PHE A 305 -36.42 -6.69 -12.81
N LEU A 306 -35.65 -7.78 -12.77
CA LEU A 306 -35.31 -8.51 -11.54
C LEU A 306 -34.48 -7.65 -10.58
N ALA A 307 -33.62 -6.80 -11.12
CA ALA A 307 -32.87 -5.83 -10.34
C ALA A 307 -33.76 -4.68 -9.82
N SER A 308 -34.71 -4.21 -10.64
CA SER A 308 -35.56 -3.05 -10.32
C SER A 308 -36.49 -3.26 -9.11
N VAL A 309 -36.85 -4.51 -8.83
CA VAL A 309 -37.75 -4.87 -7.71
C VAL A 309 -37.02 -4.98 -6.36
N ARG A 310 -35.68 -4.78 -6.31
CA ARG A 310 -34.88 -4.80 -5.07
C ARG A 310 -34.09 -3.49 -4.91
N PRO A 311 -34.02 -2.91 -3.70
CA PRO A 311 -33.38 -1.62 -3.48
C PRO A 311 -31.85 -1.72 -3.33
N HIS A 312 -31.18 -2.58 -4.11
CA HIS A 312 -29.73 -2.81 -4.03
C HIS A 312 -29.04 -2.34 -5.31
N TRP A 313 -28.46 -1.14 -5.26
CA TRP A 313 -27.78 -0.51 -6.40
C TRP A 313 -26.63 -1.37 -6.95
N GLY A 314 -25.80 -1.96 -6.10
CA GLY A 314 -24.73 -2.86 -6.54
C GLY A 314 -25.24 -4.13 -7.23
N GLN A 315 -26.41 -4.65 -6.84
CA GLN A 315 -27.04 -5.76 -7.53
C GLN A 315 -27.50 -5.33 -8.94
N ALA A 316 -28.13 -4.16 -9.04
CA ALA A 316 -28.58 -3.62 -10.33
C ALA A 316 -27.43 -3.36 -11.29
N GLU A 317 -26.34 -2.79 -10.79
CA GLU A 317 -25.12 -2.56 -11.55
C GLU A 317 -24.48 -3.86 -12.05
N CYS A 318 -24.27 -4.85 -11.17
CA CYS A 318 -23.72 -6.15 -11.57
C CYS A 318 -24.61 -6.85 -12.60
N SER A 319 -25.93 -6.80 -12.41
CA SER A 319 -26.88 -7.41 -13.35
C SER A 319 -26.79 -6.73 -14.72
N SER A 320 -26.77 -5.40 -14.77
CA SER A 320 -26.61 -4.64 -16.00
C SER A 320 -25.30 -4.97 -16.72
N ASN A 321 -24.19 -5.05 -16.00
CA ASN A 321 -22.88 -5.38 -16.57
C ASN A 321 -22.87 -6.78 -17.19
N ILE A 322 -23.30 -7.80 -16.42
CA ILE A 322 -23.31 -9.19 -16.88
C ILE A 322 -24.28 -9.36 -18.05
N HIS A 323 -25.47 -8.78 -17.98
CA HIS A 323 -26.44 -8.81 -19.07
C HIS A 323 -25.88 -8.21 -20.36
N THR A 324 -25.18 -7.06 -20.26
CA THR A 324 -24.51 -6.43 -21.40
C THR A 324 -23.40 -7.32 -21.98
N MET A 325 -22.62 -8.00 -21.14
CA MET A 325 -21.58 -8.94 -21.59
C MET A 325 -22.14 -10.15 -22.33
N LEU A 326 -23.35 -10.60 -21.97
CA LEU A 326 -24.03 -11.74 -22.59
C LEU A 326 -24.79 -11.35 -23.87
N GLU A 327 -25.05 -10.07 -24.09
CA GLU A 327 -25.83 -9.56 -25.21
C GLU A 327 -25.21 -10.00 -26.56
N GLY A 328 -26.03 -10.57 -27.44
CA GLY A 328 -25.58 -11.05 -28.75
C GLY A 328 -24.76 -12.35 -28.72
N SER A 329 -24.46 -12.92 -27.55
CA SER A 329 -23.78 -14.22 -27.45
C SER A 329 -24.61 -15.33 -28.11
N GLY A 330 -23.97 -16.12 -28.98
CA GLY A 330 -24.55 -17.33 -29.59
C GLY A 330 -24.52 -18.56 -28.68
N LEU A 331 -23.90 -18.47 -27.50
CA LEU A 331 -23.77 -19.56 -26.54
C LEU A 331 -24.87 -19.55 -25.47
N VAL A 332 -25.46 -18.38 -25.22
CA VAL A 332 -26.57 -18.19 -24.28
C VAL A 332 -27.83 -18.87 -24.80
N ASN A 333 -28.50 -19.62 -23.93
CA ASN A 333 -29.76 -20.25 -24.22
C ASN A 333 -30.92 -19.26 -24.05
N ARG A 334 -31.25 -18.55 -25.12
CA ARG A 334 -32.45 -17.70 -25.21
C ARG A 334 -33.58 -18.57 -25.71
N TYR A 335 -34.45 -19.02 -24.81
CA TYR A 335 -35.55 -19.92 -25.14
C TYR A 335 -36.42 -19.35 -26.28
N GLN A 336 -36.23 -19.86 -27.50
CA GLN A 336 -37.23 -19.74 -28.57
C GLN A 336 -38.32 -20.75 -28.23
N GLY A 337 -39.32 -20.28 -27.49
CA GLY A 337 -40.25 -21.11 -26.73
C GLY A 337 -40.68 -22.39 -27.43
N VAL A 338 -40.25 -23.55 -26.91
CA VAL A 338 -41.00 -24.82 -26.78
C VAL A 338 -40.16 -25.74 -25.87
N THR A 339 -40.83 -26.33 -24.88
CA THR A 339 -40.47 -27.49 -24.04
C THR A 339 -39.47 -27.39 -22.87
N ALA A 340 -40.02 -27.84 -21.74
CA ALA A 340 -39.44 -28.50 -20.58
C ALA A 340 -38.83 -27.62 -19.48
N ALA A 341 -39.62 -27.47 -18.42
CA ALA A 341 -39.20 -27.10 -17.09
C ALA A 341 -37.90 -27.83 -16.67
N ARG A 342 -36.83 -27.06 -16.54
CA ARG A 342 -35.75 -27.37 -15.60
C ARG A 342 -35.57 -26.17 -14.69
N PRO A 343 -35.87 -26.26 -13.39
CA PRO A 343 -35.38 -25.27 -12.45
C PRO A 343 -33.88 -25.53 -12.33
N TYR A 344 -33.03 -24.66 -12.85
CA TYR A 344 -31.62 -24.74 -12.48
C TYR A 344 -31.02 -23.34 -12.35
N TYR A 345 -30.97 -22.91 -11.08
CA TYR A 345 -30.11 -21.86 -10.56
C TYR A 345 -28.76 -21.82 -11.29
N PRO A 346 -28.27 -20.64 -11.72
CA PRO A 346 -26.85 -20.47 -12.03
C PRO A 346 -25.98 -20.17 -10.80
N ALA A 347 -26.54 -20.00 -9.59
CA ALA A 347 -25.78 -19.37 -8.49
C ALA A 347 -25.95 -19.95 -7.07
N LYS A 348 -26.66 -21.07 -6.90
CA LYS A 348 -26.54 -21.90 -5.69
C LYS A 348 -25.97 -23.24 -6.11
N VAL A 349 -24.69 -23.43 -5.89
CA VAL A 349 -24.02 -24.70 -6.11
C VAL A 349 -24.56 -25.71 -5.10
N SER A 350 -25.46 -26.59 -5.53
CA SER A 350 -25.75 -27.83 -4.81
C SER A 350 -25.00 -28.96 -5.51
N GLY A 351 -23.87 -29.36 -4.94
CA GLY A 351 -23.05 -30.49 -5.39
C GLY A 351 -21.85 -30.06 -6.23
N TRP A 352 -20.72 -29.84 -5.56
CA TRP A 352 -19.43 -30.23 -6.15
C TRP A 352 -19.28 -31.75 -6.02
N PRO A 353 -18.57 -32.44 -6.92
CA PRO A 353 -18.20 -33.84 -6.72
C PRO A 353 -17.35 -34.05 -5.46
#